data_AF-A0A6P0MX66-F1
#
_entry.id   AF-A0A6P0MX66-F1
#
_cell.length_a   1.000
_cell.length_b   1.000
_cell.length_c   1.000
_cell.angle_alpha   90.00
_cell.angle_beta   90.00
_cell.angle_gamma   90.00
#
_symmetry.space_group_name_H-M   'P 1'
#
loop_
_entity.id
_entity.type
_entity.pdbx_description
1 polymer ?
#
loop_
_entity_poly.entity_id
_entity_poly.type
_entity_poly.pdbx_seq_one_letter_code
_entity_poly.pdbx_strand_id
1 'polypeptide(L)'
;RKDEKEKPQTYAQMGVSEYFQYDPTGDYLKPRLKGRRLGKQGYQILTSEPNEKGILVFPSEVLGLEMHLFADGRLRFFNPESGEYLRTPQESEQERLLERQRAEQERQRAERLAARLRELGIDPD
;
A
#
# COMPACT_ATOMS: atom_id res chain seq x y z
N ARG A 1 -2.84 -23.69 16.71
CA ARG A 1 -2.26 -23.49 18.07
C ARG A 1 -0.72 -23.41 18.10
N LYS A 2 0.03 -23.95 17.12
CA LYS A 2 1.49 -23.78 17.03
C LYS A 2 1.95 -22.38 16.59
N ASP A 3 1.17 -21.71 15.72
CA ASP A 3 1.58 -20.42 15.14
C ASP A 3 1.67 -19.23 16.11
N GLU A 4 0.87 -19.20 17.18
CA GLU A 4 0.84 -18.02 18.08
C GLU A 4 1.98 -17.98 19.10
N LYS A 5 2.67 -19.10 19.35
CA LYS A 5 3.72 -19.19 20.38
C LYS A 5 5.12 -19.48 19.84
N GLU A 6 5.26 -20.34 18.83
CA GLU A 6 6.59 -20.74 18.33
C GLU A 6 7.18 -19.70 17.36
N LYS A 7 6.39 -19.21 16.39
CA LYS A 7 6.87 -18.27 15.36
C LYS A 7 7.38 -16.93 15.90
N PRO A 8 6.72 -16.27 16.87
CA PRO A 8 7.23 -15.01 17.40
C PRO A 8 8.60 -15.15 18.08
N GLN A 9 8.90 -16.28 18.72
CA GLN A 9 10.21 -16.49 19.34
C GLN A 9 11.30 -16.65 18.27
N THR A 10 11.02 -17.38 17.19
CA THR A 10 11.94 -17.51 16.05
C THR A 10 12.17 -16.17 15.35
N TYR A 11 11.14 -15.38 15.07
CA TYR A 11 11.29 -14.05 14.45
C TYR A 11 12.08 -13.08 15.33
N ALA A 12 11.91 -13.15 16.65
CA ALA A 12 12.70 -12.36 17.59
C ALA A 12 14.19 -12.76 17.57
N GLN A 13 14.48 -14.06 17.52
CA GLN A 13 15.86 -14.55 17.38
C GLN A 13 16.50 -14.16 16.04
N MET A 14 15.69 -14.05 14.97
CA MET A 14 16.13 -13.56 13.67
C MET A 14 16.20 -12.03 13.58
N GLY A 15 15.87 -11.29 14.64
CA GLY A 15 15.98 -9.83 14.68
C GLY A 15 14.92 -9.09 13.88
N VAL A 16 13.75 -9.69 13.60
CA VAL A 16 12.66 -9.01 12.91
C VAL A 16 12.07 -7.93 13.82
N SER A 17 12.33 -6.67 13.52
CA SER A 17 11.97 -5.54 14.39
C SER A 17 10.46 -5.38 14.59
N GLU A 18 9.64 -5.67 13.57
CA GLU A 18 8.19 -5.52 13.61
C GLU A 18 7.49 -6.74 13.01
N TYR A 19 6.42 -7.20 13.66
CA TYR A 19 5.66 -8.37 13.24
C TYR A 19 4.16 -8.08 13.32
N PHE A 20 3.49 -8.17 12.16
CA PHE A 20 2.06 -7.93 12.03
C PHE A 20 1.35 -9.22 11.59
N GLN A 21 0.21 -9.49 12.21
CA GLN A 21 -0.71 -10.56 11.81
C GLN A 21 -2.03 -9.93 11.40
N TYR A 22 -2.51 -10.29 10.22
CA TYR A 22 -3.73 -9.77 9.64
C TYR A 22 -4.64 -10.92 9.20
N ASP A 23 -5.93 -10.81 9.53
CA ASP A 23 -6.97 -11.74 9.14
C ASP A 23 -8.03 -11.05 8.25
N PRO A 24 -7.96 -11.27 6.92
CA PRO A 24 -8.89 -10.68 5.97
C PRO A 24 -10.31 -11.26 6.04
N THR A 25 -10.56 -12.38 6.72
CA THR A 25 -11.94 -12.87 6.92
C THR A 25 -12.46 -12.47 8.30
N GLY A 26 -11.57 -12.43 9.29
CA GLY A 26 -11.89 -12.13 10.68
C GLY A 26 -12.39 -13.32 11.48
N ASP A 27 -12.25 -14.53 10.92
CA ASP A 27 -12.77 -15.76 11.52
C ASP A 27 -11.87 -16.31 12.63
N TYR A 28 -10.57 -15.96 12.64
CA TYR A 28 -9.59 -16.55 13.56
C TYR A 28 -8.69 -15.56 14.29
N LEU A 29 -8.64 -14.29 13.89
CA LEU A 29 -7.88 -13.25 14.60
C LEU A 29 -8.79 -12.13 15.12
N LYS A 30 -8.78 -11.92 16.44
CA LYS A 30 -9.48 -10.83 17.11
C LYS A 30 -8.51 -10.01 17.98
N PRO A 31 -8.35 -8.69 17.74
CA PRO A 31 -8.80 -7.94 16.55
C PRO A 31 -8.15 -8.45 15.26
N ARG A 32 -8.72 -8.12 14.09
CA ARG A 32 -8.30 -8.60 12.75
C ARG A 32 -6.89 -8.18 12.33
N LEU A 33 -6.27 -7.27 13.09
CA LEU A 33 -4.88 -6.88 12.93
C LEU A 33 -4.23 -6.82 14.31
N LYS A 34 -3.10 -7.50 14.49
CA LYS A 34 -2.25 -7.42 15.68
C LYS A 34 -0.82 -7.08 15.26
N GLY A 35 -0.29 -5.99 15.80
CA GLY A 35 1.12 -5.62 15.65
C GLY A 35 1.94 -6.02 16.87
N ARG A 36 3.22 -6.31 16.64
CA ARG A 36 4.22 -6.50 17.69
C ARG A 36 5.52 -5.83 17.28
N ARG A 37 6.24 -5.26 18.23
CA ARG A 37 7.58 -4.69 18.01
C ARG A 37 8.60 -5.33 18.93
N LEU A 38 9.77 -5.66 18.39
CA LEU A 38 10.86 -6.27 19.13
C LEU A 38 11.49 -5.22 20.04
N GLY A 39 11.41 -5.45 21.36
CA GLY A 39 12.10 -4.66 22.37
C GLY A 39 13.14 -5.48 23.12
N LYS A 40 13.74 -4.89 24.17
CA LYS A 40 14.80 -5.53 24.99
C LYS A 40 14.39 -6.87 25.63
N GLN A 41 13.10 -7.06 25.88
CA GLN A 41 12.53 -8.25 26.52
C GLN A 41 11.79 -9.16 25.51
N GLY A 42 12.02 -8.95 24.21
CA GLY A 42 11.29 -9.64 23.13
C GLY A 42 10.14 -8.82 22.55
N TYR A 43 9.23 -9.47 21.84
CA TYR A 43 8.09 -8.80 21.21
C TYR A 43 7.10 -8.22 22.20
N GLN A 44 6.85 -6.92 22.09
CA GLN A 44 5.81 -6.19 22.79
C GLN A 44 4.63 -5.96 21.85
N ILE A 45 3.40 -6.04 22.36
CA ILE A 45 2.19 -5.83 21.57
C ILE A 45 2.06 -4.34 21.25
N LEU A 46 1.82 -4.02 19.98
CA LEU A 46 1.36 -2.69 19.58
C LEU A 46 -0.15 -2.63 19.82
N THR A 47 -0.60 -1.64 20.55
CA THR A 47 -2.02 -1.38 20.82
C THR A 47 -2.44 -0.12 20.08
N SER A 48 -3.56 -0.19 19.35
CA SER A 48 -4.22 0.94 18.71
C SER A 48 -5.69 0.90 19.07
N GLU A 49 -6.26 2.07 19.33
CA GLU A 49 -7.71 2.25 19.38
C GLU A 49 -8.22 2.73 18.02
N PRO A 50 -9.46 2.38 17.62
CA PRO A 50 -10.05 2.93 16.41
C PRO A 50 -10.25 4.44 16.54
N ASN A 51 -9.97 5.19 15.48
CA ASN A 51 -10.30 6.61 15.43
C ASN A 51 -11.82 6.85 15.26
N GLU A 52 -12.23 8.12 15.15
CA GLU A 52 -13.64 8.52 14.95
C GLU A 52 -14.33 7.85 13.74
N LYS A 53 -13.55 7.44 12.74
CA LYS A 53 -14.04 6.75 11.53
C LYS A 53 -14.01 5.22 11.67
N GLY A 54 -13.69 4.70 12.86
CA GLY A 54 -13.55 3.27 13.12
C GLY A 54 -12.32 2.63 12.49
N ILE A 55 -11.30 3.41 12.13
CA ILE A 55 -10.07 2.92 11.51
C ILE A 55 -9.02 2.67 12.60
N LEU A 56 -8.49 1.45 12.64
CA LEU A 56 -7.31 1.11 13.46
C LEU A 56 -6.04 1.48 12.70
N VAL A 57 -5.09 2.12 13.39
CA VAL A 57 -3.87 2.65 12.77
C VAL A 57 -2.65 2.11 13.50
N PHE A 58 -1.79 1.39 12.79
CA PHE A 58 -0.52 0.91 13.34
C PHE A 58 0.66 1.50 12.56
N PRO A 59 1.52 2.32 13.19
CA PRO A 59 2.72 2.80 12.52
C PRO A 59 3.76 1.68 12.40
N SER A 60 4.41 1.59 11.24
CA SER A 60 5.59 0.78 10.98
C SER A 60 6.80 1.68 10.81
N GLU A 61 7.73 1.61 11.75
CA GLU A 61 8.98 2.37 11.70
C GLU A 61 9.92 1.80 10.65
N VAL A 62 9.87 0.48 10.42
CA VAL A 62 10.71 -0.19 9.42
C VAL A 62 10.30 0.22 8.01
N LEU A 63 9.01 0.39 7.77
CA LEU A 63 8.50 0.76 6.45
C LEU A 63 8.38 2.27 6.26
N GLY A 64 8.33 3.06 7.34
CA GLY A 64 7.97 4.48 7.26
C GLY A 64 6.51 4.69 6.82
N LEU A 65 5.63 3.72 7.11
CA LEU A 65 4.22 3.70 6.67
C LEU A 65 3.28 3.44 7.85
N GLU A 66 2.01 3.77 7.66
CA GLU A 66 0.93 3.44 8.59
C GLU A 66 0.04 2.33 8.02
N MET A 67 -0.25 1.31 8.82
CA MET A 67 -1.18 0.23 8.48
C MET A 67 -2.58 0.61 8.96
N HIS A 68 -3.45 0.94 8.01
CA HIS A 68 -4.84 1.31 8.28
C HIS A 68 -5.74 0.10 8.07
N LEU A 69 -6.37 -0.37 9.14
CA LEU A 69 -7.43 -1.38 9.09
C LEU A 69 -8.79 -0.68 9.19
N PHE A 70 -9.55 -0.72 8.10
CA PHE A 70 -10.89 -0.16 8.01
C PHE A 70 -11.93 -1.06 8.67
N ALA A 71 -13.09 -0.50 9.00
CA ALA A 71 -14.20 -1.24 9.61
C ALA A 71 -14.73 -2.38 8.72
N ASP A 72 -14.61 -2.26 7.39
CA ASP A 72 -14.94 -3.32 6.43
C ASP A 72 -13.91 -4.47 6.43
N GLY A 73 -12.81 -4.32 7.16
CA GLY A 73 -11.73 -5.29 7.28
C GLY A 73 -10.59 -5.12 6.30
N ARG A 74 -10.67 -4.15 5.38
CA ARG A 74 -9.60 -3.92 4.42
C ARG A 74 -8.39 -3.32 5.10
N LEU A 75 -7.22 -3.86 4.80
CA LEU A 75 -5.93 -3.31 5.18
C LEU A 75 -5.36 -2.46 4.04
N ARG A 76 -4.96 -1.23 4.32
CA ARG A 76 -4.21 -0.36 3.39
C ARG A 76 -2.96 0.17 4.07
N PHE A 77 -1.93 0.44 3.26
CA PHE A 77 -0.72 1.12 3.70
C PHE A 77 -0.82 2.59 3.32
N PHE A 78 -0.74 3.46 4.31
CA PHE A 78 -0.76 4.90 4.16
C PHE A 78 0.67 5.44 4.29
N ASN A 79 1.07 6.29 3.36
CA ASN A 79 2.34 7.01 3.44
C ASN A 79 2.09 8.38 4.08
N PRO A 80 2.56 8.62 5.32
CA PRO A 80 2.36 9.88 6.01
C PRO A 80 3.15 11.05 5.38
N GLU A 81 4.22 10.77 4.63
CA GLU A 81 5.02 11.81 3.97
C GLU A 81 4.30 12.38 2.74
N SER A 82 3.73 11.50 1.89
CA SER A 82 2.97 11.93 0.70
C SER A 82 1.51 12.24 1.00
N GLY A 83 0.97 11.73 2.10
CA GLY A 83 -0.46 11.84 2.43
C GLY A 83 -1.35 10.90 1.60
N GLU A 84 -0.77 9.87 0.98
CA GLU A 84 -1.47 8.98 0.05
C GLU A 84 -1.43 7.51 0.50
N TYR A 85 -2.43 6.75 0.08
CA TYR A 85 -2.38 5.29 0.21
C TYR A 85 -1.51 4.70 -0.90
N LEU A 86 -0.66 3.73 -0.54
CA LEU A 86 0.03 2.93 -1.53
C LEU A 86 -0.99 2.24 -2.43
N ARG A 87 -0.72 2.29 -3.73
CA ARG A 87 -1.56 1.66 -4.74
C ARG A 87 -1.44 0.15 -4.67
N THR A 88 -2.55 -0.54 -4.91
CA THR A 88 -2.50 -1.98 -5.16
C THR A 88 -1.80 -2.25 -6.49
N PRO A 89 -1.31 -3.49 -6.72
CA PRO A 89 -0.79 -3.87 -8.02
C PRO A 89 -1.80 -3.61 -9.15
N GLN A 90 -3.08 -3.89 -8.91
CA GLN A 90 -4.17 -3.69 -9.87
C GLN A 90 -4.40 -2.19 -10.16
N GLU A 91 -4.44 -1.35 -9.12
CA GLU A 91 -4.56 0.11 -9.27
C GLU A 91 -3.39 0.66 -10.11
N SER A 92 -2.18 0.17 -9.84
CA SER A 92 -0.97 0.57 -10.56
C SER A 92 -0.98 0.11 -12.03
N GLU A 93 -1.49 -1.10 -12.32
CA GLU A 93 -1.64 -1.60 -13.69
C GLU A 93 -2.67 -0.80 -14.48
N GLN A 94 -3.80 -0.49 -13.86
CA GLN A 94 -4.86 0.30 -14.50
C GLN A 94 -4.36 1.69 -14.87
N GLU A 95 -3.61 2.35 -13.98
CA GLU A 95 -3.02 3.65 -14.25
C GLU A 95 -1.99 3.59 -15.38
N ARG A 96 -1.10 2.58 -15.39
CA ARG A 96 -0.16 2.37 -16.51
C ARG A 96 -0.88 2.19 -17.85
N LEU A 97 -2.01 1.50 -17.85
CA LEU A 97 -2.81 1.32 -19.07
C LEU A 97 -3.43 2.64 -19.54
N LEU A 98 -3.98 3.43 -18.60
CA LEU A 98 -4.57 4.73 -18.90
C LEU A 98 -3.52 5.72 -19.42
N GLU A 99 -2.33 5.76 -18.81
CA GLU A 99 -1.22 6.59 -19.28
C GLU A 99 -0.78 6.20 -20.69
N ARG A 100 -0.65 4.90 -20.98
CA ARG A 100 -0.33 4.43 -22.35
C ARG A 100 -1.37 4.85 -23.37
N GLN A 101 -2.66 4.76 -23.03
CA GLN A 101 -3.73 5.20 -23.93
C GLN A 101 -3.70 6.71 -24.16
N ARG A 102 -3.43 7.51 -23.13
CA ARG A 102 -3.29 8.97 -23.27
C ARG A 102 -2.10 9.34 -24.15
N ALA A 103 -0.93 8.74 -23.90
CA ALA A 103 0.27 8.97 -24.70
C ALA A 103 0.06 8.59 -26.18
N GLU A 104 -0.59 7.45 -26.44
CA GLU A 104 -0.92 7.03 -27.81
C GLU A 104 -1.91 8.00 -28.47
N GLN A 105 -2.93 8.46 -27.74
CA GLN A 105 -3.90 9.42 -28.26
C GLN A 105 -3.26 10.77 -28.59
N GLU A 106 -2.35 11.24 -27.73
CA GLU A 106 -1.57 12.47 -27.98
C GLU A 106 -0.64 12.30 -29.18
N ARG A 107 0.07 11.16 -29.30
CA ARG A 107 0.91 10.87 -30.46
C ARG A 107 0.09 10.92 -31.76
N GLN A 108 -1.06 10.25 -31.79
CA GLN A 108 -1.93 10.28 -32.97
C GLN A 108 -2.48 11.68 -33.29
N ARG A 109 -2.75 12.51 -32.28
CA ARG A 109 -3.16 13.90 -32.50
C ARG A 109 -2.02 14.73 -33.08
N ALA A 110 -0.81 14.59 -32.54
CA ALA A 110 0.38 15.26 -33.03
C ALA A 110 0.71 14.84 -34.47
N GLU A 111 0.67 13.53 -34.77
CA GLU A 111 0.88 13.00 -36.12
C GLU A 111 -0.14 13.55 -37.13
N ARG A 112 -1.43 13.58 -36.79
CA ARG A 112 -2.47 14.16 -37.65
C ARG A 112 -2.27 15.65 -37.89
N LEU A 113 -1.89 16.39 -36.85
CA LEU A 113 -1.64 17.83 -36.97
C LEU A 113 -0.40 18.09 -37.83
N ALA A 114 0.69 17.37 -37.61
CA ALA A 114 1.91 17.47 -38.41
C ALA A 114 1.66 17.12 -39.88
N ALA A 115 0.84 16.09 -40.16
CA ALA A 115 0.41 15.78 -41.52
C ALA A 115 -0.37 16.95 -42.16
N ARG A 116 -1.30 17.56 -41.42
CA ARG A 116 -2.07 18.71 -41.91
C ARG A 116 -1.21 19.96 -42.15
N LEU A 117 -0.20 20.20 -41.31
CA LEU A 117 0.75 21.30 -41.50
C LEU A 117 1.61 21.09 -42.75
N ARG A 118 2.09 19.85 -42.98
CA ARG A 118 2.82 19.48 -44.20
C ARG A 118 1.97 19.66 -45.46
N GLU A 119 0.68 19.30 -45.43
CA GLU A 119 -0.25 19.57 -46.53
C GLU A 119 -0.38 21.08 -46.85
N LEU A 120 -0.23 21.94 -45.85
CA LEU A 120 -0.25 23.39 -45.98
C LEU A 120 1.12 23.98 -46.35
N GLY A 121 2.15 23.15 -46.57
CA GLY A 121 3.51 23.57 -46.88
C GLY A 121 4.27 24.17 -45.70
N ILE A 122 3.80 23.94 -44.46
CA ILE A 122 4.43 24.38 -43.22
C ILE A 122 5.24 23.21 -42.66
N ASP A 123 6.51 23.46 -42.35
CA ASP A 123 7.37 22.48 -41.68
C ASP A 123 6.98 22.37 -40.19
N PRO A 124 6.55 21.19 -39.70
CA PRO A 124 6.11 21.03 -38.32
C PRO A 124 7.24 20.68 -37.33
N ASP A 125 8.50 20.61 -37.77
CA ASP A 125 9.69 20.31 -36.95
C ASP A 125 10.51 21.56 -36.56
#